data_AF-A0A834ZGQ8-F1
#
_entry.id   AF-A0A834ZGQ8-F1
#
_cell.length_a   1.000
_cell.length_b   1.000
_cell.length_c   1.000
_cell.angle_alpha   90.00
_cell.angle_beta   90.00
_cell.angle_gamma   90.00
#
_symmetry.space_group_name_H-M   'P 1'
#
loop_
_entity.id
_entity.type
_entity.pdbx_description
1 polymer ?
#
loop_
_entity_poly.entity_id
_entity_poly.type
_entity_poly.pdbx_seq_one_letter_code
_entity_poly.pdbx_strand_id
1 'polypeptide(L)'
;MCDYLDNFREQNEFWYVSRNAGDAEKGNNQRKDDKWWLPTAKVPPDGLSDISRKWLQFQKDSVNQVLKAAMAINAQVLSEMEIPENYPN
;
A
#
# COMPACT_ATOMS: atom_id res chain seq x y z
N MET A 1 -11.01 1.42 8.49
CA MET A 1 -10.12 0.87 7.43
C MET A 1 -10.93 0.32 6.26
N CYS A 2 -12.01 -0.44 6.49
CA CYS A 2 -12.84 -0.97 5.39
C CYS A 2 -13.51 0.14 4.56
N ASP A 3 -14.20 1.08 5.21
CA ASP A 3 -14.88 2.21 4.54
C ASP A 3 -13.91 3.14 3.78
N TYR A 4 -12.63 3.05 4.10
CA TYR A 4 -11.60 3.86 3.46
C TYR A 4 -11.33 3.42 2.02
N LEU A 5 -11.47 2.11 1.74
CA LEU A 5 -11.32 1.57 0.40
C LEU A 5 -12.48 1.97 -0.51
N ASP A 6 -13.63 2.35 0.05
CA ASP A 6 -14.78 2.80 -0.74
C ASP A 6 -14.51 4.13 -1.46
N ASN A 7 -13.60 4.95 -0.94
CA ASN A 7 -13.17 6.19 -1.60
C ASN A 7 -12.47 5.95 -2.95
N PHE A 8 -12.06 4.71 -3.25
CA PHE A 8 -11.42 4.35 -4.51
C PHE A 8 -12.39 3.89 -5.59
N ARG A 9 -13.70 3.75 -5.29
CA ARG A 9 -14.70 3.29 -6.25
C ARG A 9 -14.85 4.19 -7.48
N GLU A 10 -14.58 5.49 -7.32
CA GLU A 10 -14.72 6.50 -8.38
C GLU A 10 -13.41 6.75 -9.14
N GLN A 11 -12.32 6.07 -8.76
CA GLN A 11 -11.00 6.28 -9.37
C GLN A 11 -10.87 5.49 -10.67
N ASN A 12 -10.65 6.21 -11.78
CA ASN A 12 -10.48 5.63 -13.12
C ASN A 12 -9.10 5.92 -13.74
N GLU A 13 -8.23 6.65 -13.04
CA GLU A 13 -6.92 7.07 -13.57
C GLU A 13 -5.79 6.07 -13.32
N PHE A 14 -6.05 4.96 -12.64
CA PHE A 14 -5.08 3.88 -12.51
C PHE A 14 -5.78 2.53 -12.53
N TRP A 15 -5.07 1.51 -13.00
CA TRP A 15 -5.59 0.15 -13.09
C TRP A 15 -4.50 -0.88 -12.81
N TYR A 16 -4.91 -2.12 -12.58
CA TYR A 16 -4.00 -3.22 -12.36
C TYR A 16 -3.97 -4.13 -13.59
N VAL A 17 -2.77 -4.46 -14.04
CA VAL A 17 -2.54 -5.43 -15.11
C VAL A 17 -2.32 -6.80 -14.48
N SER A 18 -2.93 -7.82 -15.10
CA SER A 18 -2.77 -9.21 -14.67
C SER A 18 -1.30 -9.61 -14.67
N ARG A 19 -0.91 -10.41 -13.68
CA ARG A 19 0.45 -10.97 -13.58
C ARG A 19 0.83 -11.80 -14.82
N ASN A 20 -0.15 -12.46 -15.43
CA ASN A 20 0.05 -13.31 -16.60
C ASN A 20 -0.11 -12.55 -17.92
N ALA A 21 -0.30 -11.22 -17.87
CA ALA A 21 -0.34 -10.41 -19.09
C ALA A 21 1.01 -10.49 -19.82
N GLY A 22 0.97 -10.39 -21.14
CA GLY A 22 2.17 -10.40 -21.98
C GLY A 22 3.12 -9.24 -21.61
N ASP A 23 4.41 -9.40 -21.90
CA ASP A 23 5.45 -8.44 -21.48
C ASP A 23 5.20 -7.01 -22.00
N ALA A 24 4.52 -6.86 -23.14
CA ALA A 24 4.08 -5.56 -23.66
C ALA A 24 3.14 -4.79 -22.70
N GLU A 25 2.32 -5.50 -21.92
CA GLU A 25 1.37 -4.89 -20.99
C GLU A 25 1.96 -4.69 -19.59
N LYS A 26 3.04 -5.39 -19.23
CA LYS A 26 3.68 -5.29 -17.91
C LYS A 26 4.38 -3.95 -17.66
N GLY A 27 4.62 -3.16 -18.72
CA GLY A 27 5.23 -1.84 -18.64
C GLY A 27 6.71 -1.87 -18.29
N ASN A 28 7.41 -0.79 -18.65
CA ASN A 28 8.87 -0.70 -18.57
C ASN A 28 9.45 -0.63 -17.15
N ASN A 29 8.61 -0.58 -16.11
CA ASN A 29 9.08 -0.71 -14.74
C ASN A 29 9.26 -2.20 -14.44
N GLN A 30 10.38 -2.76 -14.89
CA GLN A 30 10.96 -3.94 -14.25
C GLN A 30 11.14 -3.56 -12.78
N ARG A 31 10.15 -3.91 -11.96
CA ARG A 31 10.23 -3.76 -10.51
C ARG A 31 11.48 -4.52 -10.10
N LYS A 32 12.52 -3.81 -9.67
CA LYS A 32 13.44 -4.36 -8.67
C LYS A 32 12.51 -4.68 -7.49
N ASP A 33 12.27 -5.95 -7.16
CA ASP A 33 11.91 -6.41 -5.79
C ASP A 33 11.06 -7.68 -5.77
N ASP A 34 11.50 -8.60 -4.91
CA ASP A 34 10.86 -9.48 -3.91
C ASP A 34 9.34 -9.72 -3.87
N LYS A 35 8.50 -8.86 -4.45
CA LYS A 35 7.03 -8.94 -4.39
C LYS A 35 6.43 -9.44 -5.70
N TRP A 36 7.02 -10.50 -6.24
CA TRP A 36 6.66 -11.11 -7.53
C TRP A 36 5.20 -11.57 -7.63
N TRP A 37 4.52 -11.72 -6.48
CA TRP A 37 3.11 -12.14 -6.40
C TRP A 37 2.09 -10.99 -6.58
N LEU A 38 2.51 -9.73 -6.55
CA LEU A 38 1.59 -8.58 -6.67
C LEU A 38 1.36 -8.14 -8.13
N PRO A 39 0.13 -7.76 -8.52
CA PRO A 39 -0.13 -7.20 -9.84
C PRO A 39 0.57 -5.85 -10.05
N THR A 40 0.78 -5.48 -11.31
CA THR A 40 1.42 -4.20 -11.67
C THR A 40 0.38 -3.11 -11.84
N ALA A 41 0.50 -2.02 -11.08
CA ALA A 41 -0.33 -0.84 -11.27
C ALA A 41 0.16 -0.04 -12.49
N LYS A 42 -0.78 0.47 -13.29
CA LYS A 42 -0.55 1.33 -14.44
C LYS A 42 -1.38 2.61 -14.34
N VAL A 43 -0.92 3.61 -15.07
CA VAL A 43 -1.53 4.94 -15.21
C VAL A 43 -1.48 5.33 -16.70
N PRO A 44 -2.24 6.36 -17.14
CA PRO A 44 -2.16 6.88 -18.50
C PRO A 44 -0.72 7.27 -18.88
N PRO A 45 -0.36 7.27 -20.19
CA PRO A 45 0.97 7.68 -20.64
C PRO A 45 1.39 9.07 -20.15
N ASP A 46 0.44 10.00 -20.06
CA ASP A 46 0.67 11.37 -19.56
C ASP A 46 0.69 11.46 -18.02
N GLY A 47 0.52 10.32 -17.34
CA GLY A 47 0.47 10.21 -15.89
C GLY A 47 -0.91 10.49 -15.30
N LEU A 48 -0.92 10.66 -13.98
CA LEU A 48 -2.11 11.04 -13.21
C LEU A 48 -2.33 12.54 -13.29
N SER A 49 -3.59 12.96 -13.25
CA SER A 49 -3.97 14.35 -13.04
C SER A 49 -3.44 14.86 -11.70
N ASP A 50 -3.22 16.18 -11.60
CA ASP A 50 -2.76 16.81 -10.35
C ASP A 50 -3.75 16.60 -9.21
N ILE A 51 -5.05 16.56 -9.52
CA ILE A 51 -6.12 16.32 -8.56
C ILE A 51 -5.98 14.91 -8.00
N SER A 52 -5.89 13.90 -8.87
CA SER A 52 -5.75 12.50 -8.48
C SER A 52 -4.44 12.25 -7.72
N ARG A 53 -3.33 12.89 -8.12
CA ARG A 53 -2.05 12.81 -7.41
C ARG A 53 -2.14 13.39 -5.99
N LYS A 54 -2.69 14.60 -5.84
CA LYS A 54 -2.86 15.25 -4.52
C LYS A 54 -3.79 14.45 -3.63
N TRP A 55 -4.88 13.94 -4.19
CA TRP A 55 -5.81 13.08 -3.47
C TRP A 55 -5.14 11.79 -2.98
N LEU A 56 -4.41 11.07 -3.85
CA LEU A 56 -3.66 9.86 -3.45
C LEU A 56 -2.63 10.14 -2.34
N GLN A 57 -1.99 11.30 -2.39
CA GLN A 57 -1.04 11.71 -1.36
C GLN A 57 -1.73 11.95 -0.01
N PHE A 58 -2.86 12.67 -0.01
CA PHE A 58 -3.69 12.84 1.19
C PHE A 58 -4.15 11.50 1.76
N GLN A 59 -4.54 10.58 0.87
CA GLN A 59 -4.93 9.24 1.26
C GLN A 59 -3.76 8.50 1.95
N LYS A 60 -2.60 8.45 1.31
CA LYS A 60 -1.37 7.86 1.88
C LYS A 60 -1.05 8.41 3.27
N ASP A 61 -1.14 9.72 3.45
CA ASP A 61 -0.82 10.36 4.74
C ASP A 61 -1.83 10.02 5.83
N SER A 62 -3.11 9.93 5.48
CA SER A 62 -4.18 9.49 6.40
C SER A 62 -3.95 8.05 6.87
N VAL A 63 -3.66 7.11 5.97
CA VAL A 63 -3.38 5.70 6.34
C VAL A 63 -2.12 5.60 7.19
N ASN A 64 -1.09 6.38 6.89
CA ASN A 64 0.14 6.39 7.67
C ASN A 64 -0.09 6.84 9.12
N GLN A 65 -1.01 7.77 9.37
CA GLN A 65 -1.36 8.16 10.74
C GLN A 65 -2.07 7.03 11.49
N VAL A 66 -2.98 6.32 10.83
CA VAL A 66 -3.64 5.14 11.40
C VAL A 66 -2.62 4.05 11.72
N LEU A 67 -1.68 3.78 10.80
CA LEU A 67 -0.61 2.82 11.01
C LEU A 67 0.26 3.20 12.22
N LYS A 68 0.66 4.48 12.32
CA LYS A 68 1.45 4.97 13.46
C LYS A 68 0.71 4.78 14.79
N ALA A 69 -0.59 5.08 14.83
CA ALA A 69 -1.40 4.89 16.03
C ALA A 69 -1.49 3.40 16.41
N ALA A 70 -1.76 2.52 15.43
CA ALA A 70 -1.82 1.09 15.67
C ALA A 70 -0.46 0.52 16.14
N MET A 71 0.64 0.95 15.53
CA MET A 71 1.99 0.56 15.94
C MET A 71 2.34 1.03 17.35
N ALA A 72 1.95 2.25 17.73
CA ALA A 72 2.17 2.78 19.07
C ALA A 72 1.42 1.97 20.13
N ILE A 73 0.15 1.61 19.87
CA ILE A 73 -0.63 0.74 20.76
C ILE A 73 0.00 -0.65 20.85
N ASN A 74 0.37 -1.24 19.71
CA ASN A 74 1.02 -2.56 19.68
C ASN A 74 2.33 -2.56 20.47
N ALA A 75 3.16 -1.53 20.31
CA ALA A 75 4.42 -1.38 21.05
C ALA A 75 4.18 -1.23 22.55
N GLN A 76 3.19 -0.41 22.95
CA GLN A 76 2.85 -0.23 24.36
C GLN A 76 2.40 -1.55 25.00
N VAL A 77 1.46 -2.26 24.38
CA VAL A 77 0.98 -3.55 24.89
C VAL A 77 2.13 -4.56 24.99
N LEU A 78 2.97 -4.68 23.97
CA LEU A 78 4.13 -5.57 23.99
C LEU A 78 5.13 -5.21 25.11
N SER A 79 5.29 -3.93 25.45
CA SER A 79 6.18 -3.50 26.52
C SER A 79 5.68 -3.84 27.93
N GLU A 80 4.38 -4.03 28.08
CA GLU A 80 3.73 -4.38 29.34
C GLU A 80 3.57 -5.89 29.53
N MET A 81 3.83 -6.69 28.49
CA MET A 81 3.77 -8.15 28.56
C MET A 81 4.95 -8.71 29.38
N GLU A 82 4.67 -9.74 30.18
CA GLU A 82 5.70 -10.48 30.90
C GLU A 82 6.65 -11.19 29.92
N ILE A 83 7.94 -11.21 30.24
CA ILE A 83 8.94 -11.92 29.44
C ILE A 83 8.71 -13.42 29.61
N PRO A 84 8.50 -14.19 28.53
CA PRO A 84 8.32 -15.63 28.63
C PRO A 84 9.55 -16.32 29.23
N GLU A 85 9.35 -17.33 30.08
CA GLU A 85 10.44 -18.09 30.72
C GLU A 85 11.44 -18.72 29.72
N ASN A 86 10.98 -19.02 28.50
CA ASN A 86 11.80 -19.60 27.43
C ASN A 86 12.57 -18.55 26.61
N TYR A 87 12.48 -17.26 26.94
CA TYR A 87 13.23 -16.21 26.26
C TYR A 87 14.67 -16.19 26.80
N PRO A 88 15.70 -16.46 25.98
CA PRO A 88 17.08 -16.47 26.45
C PRO A 88 17.51 -15.06 26.88
N ASN A 89 18.20 -14.97 28.02
CA ASN A 89 18.83 -13.75 28.53
C ASN A 89 19.87 -13.19 27.54
#